data_AF-A0A9C7QFJ5-F1
#
_entry.id   AF-A0A9C7QFJ5-F1
#
_cell.length_a   1.000
_cell.length_b   1.000
_cell.length_c   1.000
_cell.angle_alpha   90.00
_cell.angle_beta   90.00
_cell.angle_gamma   90.00
#
_symmetry.space_group_name_H-M   'P 1'
#
loop_
_entity.id
_entity.type
_entity.pdbx_description
1 polymer ?
#
loop_
_entity_poly.entity_id
_entity_poly.type
_entity_poly.pdbx_seq_one_letter_code
_entity_poly.pdbx_strand_id
1 'polypeptide(L)'
;IWACKNYDGDVMSDMLATAFGSLGLMTSVLVSPDGVYEYEAAHGTVTRHYYNYLKGEKTSTNPIATIFAWSGALRKRGELDNIPALCDYADKLEKASIQTMEDGVMDKNLAAMSRLENKRPVDTETFLTEINNRLAVLMG
;
A
#
# COMPACT_ATOMS: atom_id res chain seq x y z
N ILE A 1 15.91 11.34 4.82
CA ILE A 1 16.30 10.70 3.54
C ILE A 1 17.69 10.12 3.73
N TRP A 2 17.86 8.81 3.57
CA TRP A 2 19.17 8.15 3.52
C TRP A 2 19.51 7.90 2.06
N ALA A 3 20.52 8.60 1.53
CA ALA A 3 20.96 8.42 0.16
C ALA A 3 21.90 7.21 0.06
N CYS A 4 21.53 6.24 -0.78
CA CYS A 4 22.30 5.01 -1.02
C CYS A 4 22.66 4.92 -2.50
N LYS A 5 23.78 4.25 -2.82
CA LYS A 5 24.03 3.80 -4.20
C LYS A 5 23.01 2.72 -4.56
N ASN A 6 22.82 2.45 -5.85
CA ASN A 6 21.79 1.54 -6.36
C ASN A 6 21.69 0.21 -5.57
N TYR A 7 22.78 -0.57 -5.52
CA TYR A 7 22.81 -1.84 -4.79
C TYR A 7 22.61 -1.69 -3.27
N ASP A 8 23.23 -0.68 -2.67
CA ASP A 8 23.07 -0.42 -1.23
C ASP A 8 21.62 -0.02 -0.92
N GLY A 9 20.96 0.70 -1.83
CA GLY A 9 19.57 1.13 -1.72
C GLY A 9 18.63 -0.06 -1.75
N ASP A 10 18.77 -0.92 -2.75
CA ASP A 10 17.97 -2.15 -2.93
C ASP A 10 18.01 -3.06 -1.69
N VAL A 11 19.22 -3.33 -1.18
CA VAL A 11 19.37 -4.19 0.01
C VAL A 11 18.87 -3.51 1.28
N MET A 12 19.19 -2.23 1.47
CA MET A 12 18.86 -1.53 2.71
C MET A 12 17.37 -1.14 2.78
N SER A 13 16.70 -0.91 1.65
CA SER A 13 15.25 -0.67 1.62
C SER A 13 14.48 -1.87 2.14
N ASP A 14 14.83 -3.07 1.69
CA ASP A 14 14.19 -4.32 2.14
C ASP A 14 14.45 -4.58 3.62
N MET A 15 15.68 -4.34 4.08
CA MET A 15 16.05 -4.46 5.50
C MET A 15 15.21 -3.51 6.36
N LEU A 16 15.10 -2.24 5.96
CA LEU A 16 14.32 -1.24 6.68
C LEU A 16 12.82 -1.56 6.64
N ALA A 17 12.27 -1.90 5.47
CA ALA A 17 10.86 -2.25 5.32
C ALA A 17 10.46 -3.41 6.24
N THR A 18 11.30 -4.43 6.31
CA THR A 18 11.11 -5.58 7.21
C THR A 18 11.18 -5.16 8.67
N ALA A 19 12.14 -4.30 9.03
CA ALA A 19 12.27 -3.79 10.40
C ALA A 19 11.07 -2.93 10.84
N PHE A 20 10.46 -2.18 9.92
CA PHE A 20 9.24 -1.42 10.17
C PHE A 20 7.97 -2.29 10.19
N GLY A 21 8.03 -3.52 9.68
CA GLY A 21 7.00 -4.54 9.85
C GLY A 21 6.79 -5.38 8.59
N SER A 22 6.46 -4.76 7.47
CA SER A 22 6.17 -5.49 6.23
C SER A 22 6.54 -4.70 4.99
N LEU A 23 7.13 -5.37 3.99
CA LEU A 23 7.29 -4.80 2.64
C LEU A 23 5.95 -4.37 2.02
N GLY A 24 4.83 -4.99 2.42
CA GLY A 24 3.50 -4.61 1.97
C GLY A 24 3.06 -3.21 2.41
N LEU A 25 3.80 -2.58 3.34
CA LEU A 25 3.55 -1.23 3.85
C LEU A 25 4.57 -0.20 3.34
N MET A 26 5.49 -0.59 2.44
CA MET A 26 6.48 0.31 1.88
C MET A 26 6.01 0.90 0.54
N THR A 27 6.13 2.22 0.40
CA THR A 27 5.92 2.93 -0.86
C THR A 27 7.25 3.10 -1.60
N SER A 28 7.21 3.11 -2.94
CA SER A 28 8.35 3.43 -3.79
C SER A 28 7.97 4.51 -4.80
N VAL A 29 8.87 5.48 -4.97
CA VAL A 29 8.73 6.55 -5.96
C VAL A 29 10.09 6.84 -6.59
N LEU A 30 10.15 6.74 -7.92
CA LEU A 30 11.27 7.21 -8.72
C LEU A 30 11.00 8.66 -9.11
N VAL A 31 12.00 9.51 -8.89
CA VAL A 31 11.98 10.94 -9.26
C VAL A 31 13.13 11.20 -10.21
N SER A 32 12.84 11.61 -11.44
CA SER A 32 13.86 11.95 -12.42
C SER A 32 14.40 13.38 -12.22
N PRO A 33 15.63 13.67 -12.70
CA PRO A 33 16.16 15.04 -12.69
C PRO A 33 15.29 16.06 -13.45
N ASP A 34 14.54 15.61 -14.45
CA ASP A 34 13.62 16.43 -15.26
C ASP A 34 12.24 16.61 -14.60
N GLY A 35 12.06 16.11 -13.38
CA GLY A 35 10.80 16.22 -12.64
C GLY A 35 9.71 15.25 -13.09
N VAL A 36 10.08 14.12 -13.69
CA VAL A 36 9.17 13.01 -13.97
C VAL A 36 9.08 12.11 -12.74
N TYR A 37 7.88 11.61 -12.46
CA TYR A 37 7.61 10.76 -11.30
C TYR A 37 7.04 9.42 -11.77
N GLU A 38 7.53 8.34 -11.18
CA GLU A 38 7.00 6.98 -11.32
C GLU A 38 6.74 6.42 -9.92
N TYR A 39 5.53 5.91 -9.71
CA TYR A 39 5.08 5.34 -8.43
C TYR A 39 4.87 3.84 -8.61
N GLU A 40 5.43 3.05 -7.70
CA GLU A 40 5.35 1.60 -7.75
C GLU A 40 5.18 1.00 -6.35
N ALA A 41 4.73 -0.25 -6.29
CA ALA A 41 4.79 -1.03 -5.06
C ALA A 41 6.22 -1.58 -4.89
N ALA A 42 6.80 -1.45 -3.71
CA ALA A 42 8.17 -1.89 -3.44
C ALA A 42 8.36 -3.43 -3.42
N HIS A 43 7.27 -4.20 -3.50
CA HIS A 43 7.31 -5.66 -3.43
C HIS A 43 7.25 -6.32 -4.82
N GLY A 44 7.75 -7.55 -4.92
CA GLY A 44 7.61 -8.38 -6.13
C GLY A 44 6.17 -8.88 -6.39
N THR A 45 6.01 -9.78 -7.36
CA THR A 45 4.70 -10.23 -7.87
C THR A 45 3.95 -11.23 -6.99
N VAL A 46 4.46 -11.55 -5.79
CA VAL A 46 3.84 -12.46 -4.81
C VAL A 46 3.47 -13.83 -5.42
N THR A 47 4.41 -14.44 -6.15
CA THR A 47 4.19 -15.63 -7.00
C THR A 47 3.53 -16.81 -6.28
N ARG A 48 3.84 -17.02 -5.00
CA ARG A 48 3.22 -18.07 -4.18
C ARG A 48 1.71 -17.86 -4.03
N HIS A 49 1.27 -16.63 -3.75
CA HIS A 49 -0.15 -16.31 -3.65
C HIS A 49 -0.84 -16.47 -5.01
N TYR A 50 -0.15 -16.07 -6.09
CA TYR A 50 -0.67 -16.25 -7.44
C TYR A 50 -0.95 -17.73 -7.78
N TYR A 51 -0.05 -18.66 -7.42
CA TYR A 51 -0.31 -20.09 -7.65
C TYR A 51 -1.45 -20.66 -6.81
N ASN A 52 -1.67 -20.15 -5.59
CA ASN A 52 -2.83 -20.52 -4.77
C ASN A 52 -4.13 -19.99 -5.39
N TYR A 53 -4.11 -18.74 -5.88
CA TYR A 53 -5.21 -18.16 -6.64
C TYR A 53 -5.58 -19.00 -7.87
N LEU A 54 -4.60 -19.49 -8.65
CA LEU A 54 -4.86 -20.35 -9.81
C LEU A 54 -5.53 -21.69 -9.44
N LYS A 55 -5.44 -22.13 -8.19
CA LYS A 55 -6.13 -23.32 -7.66
C LYS A 55 -7.54 -23.01 -7.13
N GLY A 56 -7.99 -21.76 -7.20
CA GLY A 56 -9.25 -21.30 -6.62
C GLY A 56 -9.19 -21.01 -5.12
N GLU A 57 -8.00 -20.95 -4.52
CA GLU A 57 -7.84 -20.62 -3.12
C GLU A 57 -7.92 -19.11 -2.89
N LYS A 58 -8.62 -18.69 -1.82
CA LYS A 58 -8.58 -17.30 -1.36
C LYS A 58 -7.20 -16.95 -0.80
N THR A 59 -6.64 -15.83 -1.23
CA THR A 59 -5.35 -15.32 -0.77
C THR A 59 -5.55 -14.14 0.20
N SER A 60 -4.53 -13.85 1.00
CA SER A 60 -4.48 -12.69 1.90
C SER A 60 -3.23 -11.87 1.53
N THR A 61 -3.20 -11.41 0.29
CA THR A 61 -2.15 -10.53 -0.23
C THR A 61 -2.44 -9.12 0.26
N ASN A 62 -1.43 -8.45 0.82
CA ASN A 62 -1.58 -7.07 1.29
C ASN A 62 -1.59 -6.11 0.08
N PRO A 63 -2.67 -5.33 -0.16
CA PRO A 63 -2.75 -4.44 -1.31
C PRO A 63 -2.25 -3.01 -1.03
N ILE A 64 -1.80 -2.69 0.19
CA ILE A 64 -1.55 -1.32 0.65
C ILE A 64 -0.48 -0.61 -0.18
N ALA A 65 0.68 -1.25 -0.43
CA ALA A 65 1.72 -0.67 -1.28
C ALA A 65 1.21 -0.32 -2.69
N THR A 66 0.39 -1.19 -3.31
CA THR A 66 -0.23 -0.93 -4.62
C THR A 66 -1.23 0.23 -4.56
N ILE A 67 -2.07 0.29 -3.51
CA ILE A 67 -3.00 1.40 -3.32
C ILE A 67 -2.23 2.73 -3.17
N PHE A 68 -1.14 2.72 -2.42
CA PHE A 68 -0.34 3.91 -2.17
C PHE A 68 0.48 4.35 -3.39
N ALA A 69 0.85 3.41 -4.27
CA ALA A 69 1.41 3.75 -5.59
C ALA A 69 0.37 4.50 -6.44
N TRP A 70 -0.88 4.03 -6.46
CA TRP A 70 -1.97 4.72 -7.17
C TRP A 70 -2.30 6.08 -6.56
N SER A 71 -2.53 6.18 -5.25
CA SER A 71 -2.84 7.46 -4.61
C SER A 71 -1.69 8.46 -4.74
N GLY A 72 -0.43 8.01 -4.64
CA GLY A 72 0.75 8.83 -4.91
C GLY A 72 0.75 9.40 -6.32
N ALA A 73 0.51 8.57 -7.34
CA ALA A 73 0.43 8.99 -8.73
C ALA A 73 -0.75 9.95 -8.99
N LEU A 74 -1.94 9.65 -8.45
CA LEU A 74 -3.12 10.50 -8.58
C LEU A 74 -2.90 11.87 -7.93
N ARG A 75 -2.33 11.91 -6.72
CA ARG A 75 -1.98 13.15 -6.03
C ARG A 75 -1.00 13.98 -6.84
N LYS A 76 0.10 13.38 -7.31
CA LYS A 76 1.10 14.09 -8.12
C LYS A 76 0.48 14.64 -9.42
N ARG A 77 -0.38 13.87 -10.08
CA ARG A 77 -1.10 14.34 -11.27
C ARG A 77 -2.01 15.51 -10.93
N GLY A 78 -2.75 15.42 -9.83
CA GLY A 78 -3.62 16.50 -9.32
C GLY A 78 -2.86 17.78 -8.99
N GLU A 79 -1.67 17.68 -8.39
CA GLU A 79 -0.78 18.82 -8.15
C GLU A 79 -0.34 19.48 -9.47
N LEU A 80 0.13 18.68 -10.43
CA LEU A 80 0.65 19.19 -11.70
C LEU A 80 -0.45 19.84 -12.57
N ASP A 81 -1.67 19.30 -12.53
CA ASP A 81 -2.81 19.81 -13.30
C ASP A 81 -3.66 20.84 -12.54
N ASN A 82 -3.31 21.15 -11.28
CA ASN A 82 -4.11 21.98 -10.37
C ASN A 82 -5.56 21.48 -10.24
N ILE A 83 -5.72 20.19 -9.92
CA ILE A 83 -7.01 19.53 -9.66
C ILE A 83 -7.09 19.13 -8.17
N PRO A 84 -7.49 20.04 -7.26
CA PRO A 84 -7.53 19.76 -5.82
C PRO A 84 -8.40 18.56 -5.44
N ALA A 85 -9.49 18.32 -6.19
CA ALA A 85 -10.38 17.18 -5.96
C ALA A 85 -9.67 15.83 -6.17
N LEU A 86 -8.67 15.77 -7.06
CA LEU A 86 -7.89 14.55 -7.29
C LEU A 86 -6.91 14.30 -6.14
N CYS A 87 -6.30 15.36 -5.60
CA CYS A 87 -5.47 15.27 -4.40
C CYS A 87 -6.29 14.84 -3.18
N ASP A 88 -7.47 15.44 -2.99
CA ASP A 88 -8.39 15.09 -1.88
C ASP A 88 -8.84 13.62 -1.95
N TYR A 89 -9.15 13.12 -3.16
CA TYR A 89 -9.46 11.70 -3.34
C TYR A 89 -8.29 10.79 -2.94
N ALA A 90 -7.07 11.13 -3.35
CA ALA A 90 -5.87 10.37 -2.99
C ALA A 90 -5.63 10.37 -1.47
N ASP A 91 -5.80 11.51 -0.81
CA ASP A 91 -5.66 11.66 0.65
C ASP A 91 -6.72 10.83 1.39
N LYS A 92 -7.96 10.84 0.92
CA LYS A 92 -9.06 10.04 1.49
C LYS A 92 -8.84 8.54 1.28
N LEU A 93 -8.30 8.12 0.14
CA LEU A 93 -7.98 6.71 -0.15
C LEU A 93 -6.89 6.18 0.79
N GLU A 94 -5.81 6.95 1.00
CA GLU A 94 -4.77 6.59 1.97
C GLU A 94 -5.32 6.57 3.39
N LYS A 95 -6.13 7.57 3.77
CA LYS A 95 -6.78 7.63 5.08
C LYS A 95 -7.71 6.43 5.32
N ALA A 96 -8.54 6.07 4.36
CA ALA A 96 -9.42 4.89 4.45
C ALA A 96 -8.61 3.60 4.65
N SER A 97 -7.49 3.48 3.95
CA SER A 97 -6.60 2.33 4.03
C SER A 97 -5.96 2.18 5.41
N ILE A 98 -5.45 3.29 5.96
CA ILE A 98 -4.88 3.33 7.33
C ILE A 98 -5.96 3.01 8.36
N GLN A 99 -7.12 3.68 8.29
CA GLN A 99 -8.23 3.44 9.21
C GLN A 99 -8.69 1.98 9.21
N THR A 100 -8.70 1.32 8.05
CA THR A 100 -9.05 -0.10 7.95
C THR A 100 -8.12 -0.97 8.82
N MET A 101 -6.81 -0.70 8.75
CA MET A 101 -5.81 -1.43 9.54
C MET A 101 -5.86 -1.08 11.03
N GLU A 102 -6.05 0.20 11.36
CA GLU A 102 -6.18 0.67 12.75
C GLU A 102 -7.42 0.11 13.45
N ASP A 103 -8.51 -0.10 12.70
CA ASP A 103 -9.73 -0.78 13.18
C ASP A 103 -9.55 -2.29 13.35
N GLY A 104 -8.37 -2.83 13.03
CA GLY A 104 -8.01 -4.23 13.19
C GLY A 104 -8.26 -5.10 11.96
N VAL A 105 -8.78 -4.55 10.85
CA VAL A 105 -8.97 -5.29 9.59
C VAL A 105 -7.69 -5.25 8.77
N MET A 106 -7.06 -6.41 8.58
CA MET A 106 -5.74 -6.49 7.94
C MET A 106 -5.49 -7.85 7.28
N ASP A 107 -4.42 -7.98 6.51
CA ASP A 107 -3.99 -9.25 5.97
C ASP A 107 -3.39 -10.18 7.06
N LYS A 108 -3.27 -11.47 6.74
CA LYS A 108 -2.79 -12.49 7.67
C LYS A 108 -1.36 -12.25 8.17
N ASN A 109 -0.46 -11.71 7.34
CA ASN A 109 0.92 -11.44 7.74
C ASN A 109 0.97 -10.27 8.70
N LEU A 110 0.25 -9.17 8.41
CA LEU A 110 0.20 -8.02 9.31
C LEU A 110 -0.46 -8.38 10.65
N ALA A 111 -1.51 -9.21 10.65
CA ALA A 111 -2.15 -9.69 11.87
C ALA A 111 -1.20 -10.50 12.77
N ALA A 112 -0.29 -11.26 12.18
CA ALA A 112 0.71 -12.04 12.92
C ALA A 112 1.75 -11.14 13.63
N MET A 113 2.02 -9.95 13.09
CA MET A 113 3.00 -8.99 13.63
C MET A 113 2.36 -7.89 14.51
N SER A 114 1.06 -7.65 14.34
CA SER A 114 0.32 -6.60 15.04
C SER A 114 0.07 -6.92 16.53
N ARG A 115 0.16 -5.87 17.36
CA ARG A 115 -0.16 -5.89 18.80
C ARG A 115 -1.60 -5.50 19.13
N LEU A 116 -2.42 -5.17 18.12
CA LEU A 116 -3.83 -4.86 18.32
C LEU A 116 -4.54 -6.07 18.96
N GLU A 117 -5.47 -5.82 19.87
CA GLU A 117 -6.26 -6.87 20.52
C GLU A 117 -7.39 -7.36 19.59
N ASN A 118 -8.04 -6.44 18.89
CA ASN A 118 -9.18 -6.64 18.00
C ASN A 118 -8.78 -6.99 16.55
N LYS A 119 -7.85 -7.94 16.36
CA LYS A 119 -7.37 -8.32 15.02
C LYS A 119 -8.40 -9.16 14.26
N ARG A 120 -8.75 -8.73 13.05
CA ARG A 120 -9.59 -9.43 12.09
C ARG A 120 -8.79 -9.68 10.80
N PRO A 121 -8.02 -10.78 10.71
CA PRO A 121 -7.32 -11.14 9.48
C PRO A 121 -8.32 -11.53 8.39
N VAL A 122 -8.20 -10.94 7.19
CA VAL A 122 -9.13 -11.13 6.07
C VAL A 122 -8.43 -11.53 4.77
N ASP A 123 -9.20 -12.02 3.79
CA ASP A 123 -8.71 -12.22 2.42
C ASP A 123 -8.57 -10.88 1.67
N THR A 124 -7.82 -10.90 0.55
CA THR A 124 -7.50 -9.69 -0.24
C THR A 124 -8.75 -8.92 -0.67
N GLU A 125 -9.79 -9.62 -1.15
CA GLU A 125 -11.03 -8.99 -1.64
C GLU A 125 -11.83 -8.34 -0.52
N THR A 126 -11.91 -9.02 0.63
CA THR A 126 -12.55 -8.49 1.83
C THR A 126 -11.80 -7.26 2.33
N PHE A 127 -10.46 -7.28 2.32
CA PHE A 127 -9.66 -6.12 2.72
C PHE A 127 -9.95 -4.91 1.82
N LEU A 128 -9.95 -5.11 0.49
CA LEU A 128 -10.30 -4.05 -0.48
C LEU A 128 -11.72 -3.51 -0.28
N THR A 129 -12.68 -4.40 0.02
CA THR A 129 -14.07 -4.02 0.28
C THR A 129 -14.18 -3.15 1.55
N GLU A 130 -13.47 -3.51 2.61
CA GLU A 130 -13.45 -2.78 3.88
C GLU A 130 -12.79 -1.39 3.75
N ILE A 131 -11.74 -1.28 2.92
CA ILE A 131 -11.14 0.00 2.52
C ILE A 131 -12.17 0.84 1.76
N ASN A 132 -12.84 0.26 0.76
CA ASN A 132 -13.82 0.97 -0.05
C ASN A 132 -15.01 1.48 0.79
N ASN A 133 -15.48 0.69 1.76
CA ASN A 133 -16.55 1.12 2.66
C ASN A 133 -16.18 2.38 3.46
N ARG A 134 -14.94 2.44 3.97
CA ARG A 134 -14.43 3.64 4.67
C ARG A 134 -14.22 4.81 3.73
N LEU A 135 -13.69 4.54 2.52
CA LEU A 135 -13.55 5.56 1.50
C LEU A 135 -14.90 6.20 1.14
N ALA A 136 -15.94 5.39 0.93
CA ALA A 136 -17.28 5.89 0.64
C ALA A 136 -17.76 6.85 1.74
N VAL A 137 -17.59 6.48 3.01
CA VAL A 137 -17.94 7.37 4.15
C VAL A 137 -17.13 8.68 4.14
N LEU A 138 -15.85 8.64 3.77
CA LEU A 138 -15.00 9.84 3.67
C LEU A 138 -15.33 10.73 2.46
N MET A 139 -15.92 10.15 1.42
CA MET A 139 -16.32 10.87 0.20
C MET A 139 -17.68 11.57 0.36
N GLY A 140 -18.50 11.15 1.32
CA GLY A 140 -19.87 11.67 1.54
C GLY A 140 -20.91 10.94 0.70
#